data_AF-A0A958SZG6-F1
#
_entry.id   AF-A0A958SZG6-F1
#
_cell.length_a   1.000
_cell.length_b   1.000
_cell.length_c   1.000
_cell.angle_alpha   90.00
_cell.angle_beta   90.00
_cell.angle_gamma   90.00
#
_symmetry.space_group_name_H-M   'P 1'
#
loop_
_entity.id
_entity.type
_entity.pdbx_description
1 polymer ?
#
loop_
_entity_poly.entity_id
_entity_poly.type
_entity_poly.pdbx_seq_one_letter_code
_entity_poly.pdbx_strand_id
1 'polypeptide(L)'
;MPRRDVKSLADTKTNLKSSFNALVYIPRFFKEIWNTNKSLFILSSLCRLVGALLPVTILWIGKLIIDEIVHQTSVEAHDYSQLWTYVAIEFGLVIISDLISRAISLTDGLLGDTYNIETSVKIIKKTNEINISQLEDPDFYDKLERARTQTTGRVGLMSNVLGQVQTSISIATLVAGLIYFEPSLIILLVLSIIPSFINEVKFSQQQYSLARSWTSERRELDYLRFIGANDKTAKEIKLFGLTDFVVDRFKTLSQEYFNLNKKLAIKRSVLGSLFNILGSLSYYGAYIFIIYRVLSGVITLGELTFLSGSFNRLMRNLQDFFSKFTRISE
;
A
#
# COMPACT_ATOMS: atom_id res chain seq x y z
N MET A 1 3.74 -41.19 19.54
CA MET A 1 2.47 -41.00 18.82
C MET A 1 2.78 -40.86 17.33
N PRO A 2 2.14 -41.62 16.43
CA PRO A 2 2.38 -41.49 15.00
C PRO A 2 1.88 -40.11 14.54
N ARG A 3 2.69 -39.42 13.71
CA ARG A 3 2.29 -38.14 13.10
C ARG A 3 0.99 -38.38 12.33
N ARG A 4 -0.07 -37.66 12.71
CA ARG A 4 -1.28 -37.56 11.89
C ARG A 4 -0.86 -36.94 10.56
N ASP A 5 -1.05 -37.66 9.46
CA ASP A 5 -1.03 -37.08 8.13
C ASP A 5 -2.06 -35.95 8.10
N VAL A 6 -1.56 -34.72 8.08
CA VAL A 6 -2.39 -33.52 7.96
C VAL A 6 -3.00 -33.58 6.57
N LYS A 7 -4.31 -33.83 6.49
CA LYS A 7 -5.06 -33.82 5.23
C LYS A 7 -4.69 -32.57 4.44
N SER A 8 -4.19 -32.80 3.23
CA SER A 8 -3.86 -31.79 2.23
C SER A 8 -4.94 -30.71 2.15
N LEU A 9 -4.51 -29.46 2.29
CA LEU A 9 -5.26 -28.20 2.27
C LEU A 9 -5.83 -27.88 0.86
N ALA A 10 -6.59 -28.79 0.27
CA ALA A 10 -7.20 -28.57 -1.04
C ALA A 10 -8.51 -27.76 -0.99
N ASP A 11 -9.14 -27.57 0.18
CA ASP A 11 -10.56 -27.17 0.23
C ASP A 11 -10.90 -26.04 1.22
N THR A 12 -10.18 -24.94 1.17
CA THR A 12 -10.77 -23.65 1.58
C THR A 12 -10.09 -22.52 0.83
N LYS A 13 -10.39 -22.41 -0.48
CA LYS A 13 -10.19 -21.15 -1.21
C LYS A 13 -10.98 -20.09 -0.46
N THR A 14 -10.30 -19.21 0.27
CA THR A 14 -10.95 -18.05 0.87
C THR A 14 -11.54 -17.22 -0.27
N ASN A 15 -12.86 -17.10 -0.21
CA ASN A 15 -13.66 -16.37 -1.16
C ASN A 15 -13.27 -14.88 -1.01
N LEU A 16 -12.96 -14.16 -2.10
CA LEU A 16 -12.71 -12.70 -2.09
C LEU A 16 -13.74 -11.96 -1.22
N LYS A 17 -14.97 -12.49 -1.19
CA LYS A 17 -16.09 -12.09 -0.33
C LYS A 17 -15.77 -11.94 1.17
N SER A 18 -14.90 -12.76 1.78
CA SER A 18 -14.56 -12.62 3.20
C SER A 18 -13.67 -11.41 3.49
N SER A 19 -12.76 -11.06 2.56
CA SER A 19 -11.95 -9.84 2.67
C SER A 19 -12.80 -8.57 2.49
N PHE A 20 -13.84 -8.63 1.63
CA PHE A 20 -14.83 -7.55 1.51
C PHE A 20 -15.69 -7.36 2.77
N ASN A 21 -15.96 -8.42 3.55
CA ASN A 21 -16.71 -8.30 4.80
C ASN A 21 -15.96 -7.48 5.87
N ALA A 22 -14.62 -7.42 5.83
CA ALA A 22 -13.85 -6.59 6.76
C ALA A 22 -14.03 -5.08 6.49
N LEU A 23 -14.36 -4.68 5.24
CA LEU A 23 -14.60 -3.28 4.87
C LEU A 23 -15.83 -2.70 5.58
N VAL A 24 -16.77 -3.54 6.04
CA VAL A 24 -17.96 -3.11 6.79
C VAL A 24 -17.59 -2.41 8.10
N TYR A 25 -16.41 -2.67 8.67
CA TYR A 25 -15.95 -2.03 9.91
C TYR A 25 -15.25 -0.68 9.69
N ILE A 26 -14.91 -0.32 8.45
CA ILE A 26 -14.22 0.92 8.11
C ILE A 26 -15.01 2.19 8.52
N PRO A 27 -16.32 2.30 8.23
CA PRO A 27 -17.09 3.49 8.62
C PRO A 27 -17.14 3.71 10.13
N ARG A 28 -17.26 2.62 10.90
CA ARG A 28 -17.26 2.68 12.37
C ARG A 28 -15.90 3.14 12.90
N PHE A 29 -14.81 2.65 12.30
CA PHE A 29 -13.46 3.05 12.66
C PHE A 29 -13.21 4.54 12.36
N PHE A 30 -13.60 5.03 11.19
CA PHE A 30 -13.51 6.45 10.86
C PHE A 30 -14.37 7.32 11.77
N LYS A 31 -15.53 6.83 12.20
CA LYS A 31 -16.37 7.53 13.18
C LYS A 31 -15.68 7.67 14.54
N GLU A 32 -14.98 6.65 15.02
CA GLU A 32 -14.20 6.75 16.27
C GLU A 32 -13.03 7.73 16.11
N ILE A 33 -12.27 7.68 15.01
CA ILE A 33 -11.19 8.63 14.74
C ILE A 33 -11.71 10.07 14.66
N TRP A 34 -12.84 10.27 13.99
CA TRP A 34 -13.50 11.58 13.92
C TRP A 34 -13.86 12.09 15.30
N ASN A 35 -14.34 11.23 16.19
CA ASN A 35 -14.69 11.61 17.55
C ASN A 35 -13.46 11.98 18.40
N THR A 36 -12.31 11.34 18.15
CA THR A 36 -11.04 11.65 18.81
C THR A 36 -10.54 13.05 18.47
N ASN A 37 -10.37 13.36 17.18
CA ASN A 37 -9.94 14.70 16.76
C ASN A 37 -10.46 15.09 15.37
N LYS A 38 -11.59 15.81 15.37
CA LYS A 38 -12.26 16.29 14.15
C LYS A 38 -11.37 17.20 13.32
N SER A 39 -10.62 18.11 13.97
CA SER A 39 -9.82 19.11 13.29
C SER A 39 -8.71 18.46 12.46
N LEU A 40 -7.95 17.54 13.05
CA LEU A 40 -6.87 16.85 12.36
C LEU A 40 -7.41 15.95 11.24
N PHE A 41 -8.53 15.26 11.48
CA PHE A 41 -9.15 14.40 10.46
C PHE A 41 -9.62 15.20 9.23
N ILE A 42 -10.28 16.34 9.44
CA ILE A 42 -10.72 17.24 8.36
C ILE A 42 -9.52 17.79 7.61
N LEU A 43 -8.49 18.26 8.33
CA LEU A 43 -7.26 18.77 7.72
C LEU A 43 -6.58 17.70 6.84
N SER A 44 -6.39 16.49 7.35
CA SER A 44 -5.82 15.37 6.58
C SER A 44 -6.66 15.07 5.33
N SER A 45 -7.99 15.00 5.48
CA SER A 45 -8.90 14.72 4.37
C SER A 45 -8.84 15.80 3.29
N LEU A 46 -8.85 17.08 3.67
CA LEU A 46 -8.73 18.21 2.73
C LEU A 46 -7.37 18.22 2.04
N CYS A 47 -6.28 18.04 2.78
CA CYS A 47 -4.94 17.94 2.21
C CYS A 47 -4.85 16.82 1.17
N ARG A 48 -5.47 15.66 1.43
CA ARG A 48 -5.50 14.53 0.49
C ARG A 48 -6.34 14.82 -0.76
N LEU A 49 -7.48 15.51 -0.62
CA LEU A 49 -8.29 15.91 -1.77
C LEU A 49 -7.53 16.87 -2.69
N VAL A 50 -6.87 17.90 -2.13
CA VAL A 50 -6.05 18.82 -2.91
C VAL A 50 -4.83 18.09 -3.49
N GLY A 51 -4.16 17.27 -2.67
CA GLY A 51 -3.03 16.44 -3.09
C GLY A 51 -3.37 15.43 -4.20
N ALA A 52 -4.64 15.04 -4.35
CA ALA A 52 -5.06 14.14 -5.42
C ALA A 52 -5.06 14.83 -6.79
N LEU A 53 -5.34 16.13 -6.85
CA LEU A 53 -5.46 16.91 -8.09
C LEU A 53 -4.13 17.46 -8.58
N LEU A 54 -3.20 17.71 -7.66
CA LEU A 54 -1.89 18.30 -7.95
C LEU A 54 -1.08 17.61 -9.06
N PRO A 55 -1.00 16.27 -9.13
CA PRO A 55 -0.25 15.60 -10.20
C PRO A 55 -0.75 15.96 -11.60
N VAL A 56 -2.06 16.11 -11.78
CA VAL A 56 -2.67 16.46 -13.07
C VAL A 56 -2.44 17.92 -13.39
N THR A 57 -2.61 18.82 -12.41
CA THR A 57 -2.42 20.26 -12.63
C THR A 57 -0.97 20.60 -12.95
N ILE A 58 0.00 19.96 -12.28
CA ILE A 58 1.43 20.13 -12.56
C ILE A 58 1.75 19.66 -13.99
N LEU A 59 1.23 18.50 -14.41
CA LEU A 59 1.43 18.04 -15.79
C LEU A 59 0.77 18.97 -16.82
N TRP A 60 -0.39 19.51 -16.51
CA TRP A 60 -1.10 20.44 -17.40
C TRP A 60 -0.32 21.75 -17.59
N ILE A 61 0.23 22.31 -16.52
CA ILE A 61 1.09 23.50 -16.61
C ILE A 61 2.39 23.17 -17.32
N GLY A 62 2.97 22.00 -17.08
CA GLY A 62 4.12 21.50 -17.84
C GLY A 62 3.84 21.48 -19.36
N LYS A 63 2.65 21.03 -19.78
CA LYS A 63 2.20 21.16 -21.18
C LYS A 63 2.23 22.61 -21.66
N LEU A 64 1.62 23.53 -20.91
CA LEU A 64 1.53 24.95 -21.29
C LEU A 64 2.92 25.59 -21.42
N ILE A 65 3.87 25.23 -20.56
CA ILE A 65 5.26 25.69 -20.64
C ILE A 65 5.89 25.24 -21.96
N ILE A 66 5.73 23.97 -22.31
CA ILE A 66 6.31 23.42 -23.55
C ILE A 66 5.65 24.02 -24.79
N ASP A 67 4.33 24.16 -24.79
CA ASP A 67 3.59 24.79 -25.89
C ASP A 67 4.03 26.27 -26.06
N GLU A 68 4.24 27.00 -24.97
CA GLU A 68 4.75 28.38 -25.00
C GLU A 68 6.18 28.45 -25.54
N ILE A 69 7.07 27.54 -25.15
CA ILE A 69 8.44 27.48 -25.69
C ILE A 69 8.41 27.26 -27.21
N VAL A 70 7.57 26.34 -27.69
CA VAL A 70 7.42 26.08 -29.12
C VAL A 70 6.86 27.31 -29.84
N HIS A 71 5.87 27.98 -29.26
CA HIS A 71 5.31 29.22 -29.81
C HIS A 71 6.39 30.31 -29.93
N GLN A 72 7.12 30.60 -28.86
CA GLN A 72 8.17 31.63 -28.85
C GLN A 72 9.32 31.34 -29.82
N THR A 73 9.62 30.07 -30.10
CA THR A 73 10.65 29.69 -31.09
C THR A 73 10.22 29.98 -32.54
N SER A 74 8.92 30.17 -32.78
CA SER A 74 8.35 30.41 -34.11
C SER A 74 8.13 31.90 -34.45
N VAL A 75 8.21 32.79 -33.46
CA VAL A 75 7.90 34.22 -33.62
C VAL A 75 9.19 35.05 -33.63
N GLU A 76 9.26 36.08 -34.47
CA GLU A 76 10.47 36.94 -34.58
C GLU A 76 10.65 37.86 -33.35
N ALA A 77 9.55 38.38 -32.79
CA ALA A 77 9.54 39.19 -31.57
C ALA A 77 9.16 38.31 -30.36
N HIS A 78 10.14 38.08 -29.48
CA HIS A 78 9.98 37.18 -28.35
C HIS A 78 9.42 37.90 -27.12
N ASP A 79 8.41 37.32 -26.48
CA ASP A 79 7.88 37.75 -25.18
C ASP A 79 7.87 36.58 -24.19
N TYR A 80 8.80 36.60 -23.23
CA TYR A 80 8.95 35.52 -22.25
C TYR A 80 8.12 35.73 -20.98
N SER A 81 7.33 36.80 -20.87
CA SER A 81 6.56 37.12 -19.67
C SER A 81 5.60 35.98 -19.27
N GLN A 82 4.88 35.44 -20.26
CA GLN A 82 3.93 34.35 -20.06
C GLN A 82 4.63 33.03 -19.68
N LEU A 83 5.77 32.74 -20.30
CA LEU A 83 6.60 31.57 -19.98
C LEU A 83 7.06 31.58 -18.52
N TRP A 84 7.64 32.69 -18.06
CA TRP A 84 8.09 32.82 -16.66
C TRP A 84 6.94 32.79 -15.67
N THR A 85 5.76 33.28 -16.06
CA THR A 85 4.54 33.17 -15.25
C THR A 85 4.15 31.70 -15.06
N TYR A 86 4.14 30.89 -16.12
CA TYR A 86 3.85 29.46 -16.01
C TYR A 86 4.90 28.71 -15.17
N VAL A 87 6.19 29.02 -15.34
CA VAL A 87 7.26 28.44 -14.51
C VAL A 87 7.10 28.80 -13.03
N ALA A 88 6.75 30.06 -12.72
CA ALA A 88 6.48 30.48 -11.35
C ALA A 88 5.26 29.77 -10.75
N ILE A 89 4.20 29.55 -11.53
CA ILE A 89 3.02 28.79 -11.10
C ILE A 89 3.40 27.32 -10.85
N GLU A 90 4.14 26.68 -11.75
CA GLU A 90 4.59 25.30 -11.58
C GLU A 90 5.43 25.15 -10.30
N PHE A 91 6.39 26.05 -10.08
CA PHE A 91 7.21 26.07 -8.87
C PHE A 91 6.35 26.21 -7.61
N GLY A 92 5.38 27.11 -7.62
CA GLY A 92 4.41 27.27 -6.54
C GLY A 92 3.62 25.98 -6.27
N LEU A 93 3.15 25.30 -7.31
CA LEU A 93 2.43 24.04 -7.17
C LEU A 93 3.30 22.91 -6.63
N VAL A 94 4.57 22.82 -7.03
CA VAL A 94 5.51 21.83 -6.51
C VAL A 94 5.74 22.06 -5.01
N ILE A 95 5.96 23.31 -4.58
CA ILE A 95 6.07 23.64 -3.16
C ILE A 95 4.79 23.27 -2.40
N ILE A 96 3.62 23.60 -2.94
CA ILE A 96 2.33 23.25 -2.33
C ILE A 96 2.20 21.72 -2.22
N SER A 97 2.62 20.96 -3.23
CA SER A 97 2.62 19.49 -3.21
C SER A 97 3.47 18.94 -2.06
N ASP A 98 4.66 19.49 -1.86
CA ASP A 98 5.56 19.08 -0.78
C ASP A 98 5.00 19.45 0.60
N LEU A 99 4.45 20.66 0.74
CA LEU A 99 3.81 21.11 1.97
C LEU A 99 2.58 20.26 2.32
N ILE A 100 1.74 19.92 1.34
CA ILE A 100 0.59 19.03 1.53
C ILE A 100 1.06 17.63 1.96
N SER A 101 2.09 17.09 1.31
CA SER A 101 2.64 15.77 1.67
C SER A 101 3.16 15.74 3.11
N ARG A 102 3.83 16.82 3.54
CA ARG A 102 4.28 17.00 4.93
C ARG A 102 3.11 17.15 5.90
N ALA A 103 2.08 17.91 5.53
CA ALA A 103 0.88 18.09 6.34
C ALA A 103 0.11 16.77 6.52
N ILE A 104 0.00 15.94 5.48
CA ILE A 104 -0.59 14.60 5.55
C ILE A 104 0.20 13.72 6.53
N SER A 105 1.54 13.70 6.40
CA SER A 105 2.39 12.91 7.31
C SER A 105 2.27 13.35 8.77
N LEU A 106 2.28 14.67 9.02
CA LEU A 106 2.11 15.23 10.36
C LEU A 106 0.73 14.90 10.95
N THR A 107 -0.34 15.12 10.16
CA THR A 107 -1.71 14.87 10.63
C THR A 107 -1.97 13.38 10.88
N ASP A 108 -1.46 12.49 10.03
CA ASP A 108 -1.55 11.05 10.23
C ASP A 108 -0.82 10.59 11.51
N GLY A 109 0.37 11.13 11.77
CA GLY A 109 1.13 10.84 13.00
C GLY A 109 0.38 11.29 14.25
N LEU A 110 -0.05 12.55 14.29
CA LEU A 110 -0.76 13.13 15.44
C LEU A 110 -2.13 12.48 15.69
N LEU A 111 -2.89 12.20 14.63
CA LEU A 111 -4.14 11.43 14.73
C LEU A 111 -3.87 10.04 15.29
N GLY A 112 -2.78 9.43 14.86
CA GLY A 112 -2.35 8.14 15.33
C GLY A 112 -2.09 8.09 16.82
N ASP A 113 -1.28 9.02 17.30
CA ASP A 113 -0.94 9.14 18.71
C ASP A 113 -2.19 9.43 19.56
N THR A 114 -3.03 10.37 19.13
CA THR A 114 -4.26 10.72 19.85
C THR A 114 -5.23 9.54 19.93
N TYR A 115 -5.44 8.83 18.82
CA TYR A 115 -6.28 7.64 18.77
C TYR A 115 -5.73 6.52 19.67
N ASN A 116 -4.41 6.32 19.68
CA ASN A 116 -3.77 5.33 20.53
C ASN A 116 -3.94 5.65 22.02
N ILE A 117 -3.78 6.92 22.40
CA ILE A 117 -4.00 7.38 23.77
C ILE A 117 -5.45 7.15 24.19
N GLU A 118 -6.43 7.64 23.42
CA GLU A 118 -7.84 7.50 23.77
C GLU A 118 -8.29 6.04 23.85
N THR A 119 -7.88 5.22 22.88
CA THR A 119 -8.26 3.81 22.88
C THR A 119 -7.61 3.06 24.04
N SER A 120 -6.35 3.37 24.37
CA SER A 120 -5.67 2.78 25.53
C SER A 120 -6.36 3.15 26.84
N VAL A 121 -6.72 4.43 27.02
CA VAL A 121 -7.48 4.89 28.19
C VAL A 121 -8.84 4.19 28.28
N LYS A 122 -9.54 4.04 27.15
CA LYS A 122 -10.84 3.36 27.08
C LYS A 122 -10.72 1.88 27.46
N ILE A 123 -9.66 1.20 27.01
CA ILE A 123 -9.38 -0.19 27.38
C ILE A 123 -9.10 -0.28 28.88
N ILE A 124 -8.22 0.56 29.43
CA ILE A 124 -7.88 0.55 30.86
C ILE A 124 -9.11 0.79 31.74
N LYS A 125 -9.93 1.81 31.41
CA LYS A 125 -11.17 2.08 32.13
C LYS A 125 -12.13 0.90 32.07
N LYS A 126 -12.28 0.29 30.88
CA LYS A 126 -13.17 -0.86 30.72
C LYS A 126 -12.68 -2.06 31.54
N THR A 127 -11.38 -2.35 31.56
CA THR A 127 -10.80 -3.41 32.37
C THR A 127 -11.12 -3.25 33.86
N ASN A 128 -11.17 -2.02 34.38
CA ASN A 128 -11.51 -1.77 35.78
C ASN A 128 -12.99 -1.96 36.11
N GLU A 129 -13.88 -1.93 35.12
CA GLU A 129 -15.32 -2.20 35.28
C GLU A 129 -15.65 -3.71 35.23
N ILE A 130 -14.66 -4.55 34.91
CA ILE A 130 -14.85 -5.98 34.66
C ILE A 130 -14.50 -6.76 35.92
N ASN A 131 -15.35 -7.73 36.26
CA ASN A 131 -15.13 -8.61 37.40
C ASN A 131 -13.88 -9.48 37.19
N ILE A 132 -13.14 -9.73 38.28
CA ILE A 132 -11.92 -10.56 38.25
C ILE A 132 -12.20 -11.95 37.65
N SER A 133 -13.37 -12.55 37.93
CA SER A 133 -13.76 -13.85 37.36
C SER A 133 -13.85 -13.85 35.82
N GLN A 134 -14.12 -12.70 35.20
CA GLN A 134 -14.10 -12.56 33.74
C GLN A 134 -12.68 -12.31 33.22
N LEU A 135 -11.76 -11.78 34.02
CA LEU A 135 -10.36 -11.63 33.63
C LEU A 135 -9.60 -12.97 33.66
N GLU A 136 -10.06 -13.90 34.48
CA GLU A 136 -9.56 -15.29 34.52
C GLU A 136 -10.13 -16.16 33.40
N ASP A 137 -11.19 -15.71 32.72
CA ASP A 137 -11.75 -16.39 31.55
C ASP A 137 -10.81 -16.26 30.34
N PRO A 138 -10.30 -17.37 29.76
CA PRO A 138 -9.35 -17.33 28.66
C PRO A 138 -9.88 -16.62 27.40
N ASP A 139 -11.16 -16.79 27.08
CA ASP A 139 -11.78 -16.18 25.90
C ASP A 139 -11.88 -14.66 26.05
N PHE A 140 -12.18 -14.17 27.25
CA PHE A 140 -12.18 -12.74 27.56
C PHE A 140 -10.77 -12.17 27.57
N TYR A 141 -9.82 -12.84 28.22
CA TYR A 141 -8.41 -12.43 28.26
C TYR A 141 -7.84 -12.28 26.83
N ASP A 142 -8.09 -13.26 25.96
CA ASP A 142 -7.68 -13.20 24.55
C ASP A 142 -8.31 -12.03 23.79
N LYS A 143 -9.55 -11.63 24.10
CA LYS A 143 -10.17 -10.45 23.50
C LYS A 143 -9.52 -9.16 24.01
N LEU A 144 -9.21 -9.09 25.30
CA LEU A 144 -8.53 -7.95 25.91
C LEU A 144 -7.12 -7.78 25.37
N GLU A 145 -6.34 -8.87 25.28
CA GLU A 145 -4.98 -8.83 24.76
C GLU A 145 -4.96 -8.47 23.26
N ARG A 146 -5.93 -8.97 22.48
CA ARG A 146 -6.13 -8.52 21.10
C ARG A 146 -6.48 -7.03 21.03
N ALA A 147 -7.36 -6.53 21.90
CA ALA A 147 -7.68 -5.11 21.93
C ALA A 147 -6.46 -4.25 22.26
N ARG A 148 -5.61 -4.69 23.20
CA ARG A 148 -4.37 -4.02 23.62
C ARG A 148 -3.27 -4.05 22.57
N THR A 149 -3.13 -5.14 21.82
CA THR A 149 -2.08 -5.31 20.80
C THR A 149 -2.46 -4.68 19.46
N GLN A 150 -3.75 -4.59 19.16
CA GLN A 150 -4.26 -4.06 17.88
C GLN A 150 -4.45 -2.53 17.86
N THR A 151 -4.21 -1.82 18.97
CA THR A 151 -4.30 -0.34 19.01
C THR A 151 -3.22 0.33 18.17
N THR A 152 -1.97 -0.14 18.24
CA THR A 152 -0.82 0.48 17.58
C THR A 152 -0.83 0.35 16.05
N GLY A 153 -1.33 -0.77 15.50
CA GLY A 153 -1.33 -1.04 14.06
C GLY A 153 -2.45 -0.37 13.26
N ARG A 154 -3.51 0.10 13.92
CA ARG A 154 -4.72 0.61 13.25
C ARG A 154 -4.56 2.00 12.64
N VAL A 155 -3.64 2.81 13.15
CA VAL A 155 -3.30 4.13 12.57
C VAL A 155 -2.78 3.99 11.14
N GLY A 156 -1.89 3.01 10.91
CA GLY A 156 -1.38 2.72 9.57
C GLY A 156 -2.50 2.32 8.60
N LEU A 157 -3.52 1.59 9.08
CA LEU A 157 -4.69 1.24 8.28
C LEU A 157 -5.49 2.48 7.86
N MET A 158 -5.69 3.44 8.76
CA MET A 158 -6.36 4.71 8.43
C MET A 158 -5.64 5.45 7.29
N SER A 159 -4.33 5.68 7.46
CA SER A 159 -3.52 6.39 6.47
C SER A 159 -3.52 5.66 5.12
N ASN A 160 -3.46 4.32 5.15
CA ASN A 160 -3.57 3.49 3.94
C ASN A 160 -4.92 3.67 3.26
N VAL A 161 -6.04 3.59 4.00
CA VAL A 161 -7.39 3.70 3.39
C VAL A 161 -7.61 5.09 2.81
N LEU A 162 -7.30 6.16 3.55
CA LEU A 162 -7.41 7.53 3.04
C LEU A 162 -6.45 7.79 1.87
N GLY A 163 -5.26 7.18 1.91
CA GLY A 163 -4.28 7.24 0.84
C GLY A 163 -4.76 6.54 -0.43
N GLN A 164 -5.46 5.42 -0.29
CA GLN A 164 -6.09 4.75 -1.43
C GLN A 164 -7.20 5.59 -2.04
N VAL A 165 -8.01 6.28 -1.23
CA VAL A 165 -9.02 7.23 -1.75
C VAL A 165 -8.35 8.35 -2.55
N GLN A 166 -7.28 8.96 -2.02
CA GLN A 166 -6.49 9.96 -2.73
C GLN A 166 -5.96 9.42 -4.07
N THR A 167 -5.32 8.25 -4.05
CA THR A 167 -4.78 7.61 -5.26
C THR A 167 -5.87 7.30 -6.27
N SER A 168 -7.05 6.83 -5.84
CA SER A 168 -8.19 6.59 -6.73
C SER A 168 -8.69 7.87 -7.40
N ILE A 169 -8.75 8.99 -6.67
CA ILE A 169 -9.10 10.30 -7.25
C ILE A 169 -8.04 10.72 -8.27
N SER A 170 -6.75 10.63 -7.93
CA SER A 170 -5.66 10.93 -8.87
C SER A 170 -5.70 10.07 -10.14
N ILE A 171 -5.96 8.77 -10.00
CA ILE A 171 -6.13 7.86 -11.14
C ILE A 171 -7.31 8.31 -11.99
N ALA A 172 -8.47 8.59 -11.38
CA ALA A 172 -9.65 9.04 -12.12
C ALA A 172 -9.39 10.33 -12.89
N THR A 173 -8.70 11.31 -12.29
CA THR A 173 -8.38 12.57 -12.95
C THR A 173 -7.35 12.42 -14.06
N LEU A 174 -6.33 11.57 -13.89
CA LEU A 174 -5.35 11.28 -14.93
C LEU A 174 -5.97 10.48 -16.09
N VAL A 175 -6.85 9.51 -15.80
CA VAL A 175 -7.60 8.77 -16.82
C VAL A 175 -8.51 9.71 -17.61
N ALA A 176 -9.20 10.64 -16.93
CA ALA A 176 -10.02 11.65 -17.60
C ALA A 176 -9.18 12.52 -18.55
N GLY A 177 -7.99 12.95 -18.12
CA GLY A 177 -7.04 13.67 -18.99
C GLY A 177 -6.57 12.84 -20.18
N LEU A 178 -6.30 11.54 -19.98
CA LEU A 178 -5.88 10.64 -21.05
C LEU A 178 -6.99 10.44 -22.10
N ILE A 179 -8.22 10.22 -21.65
CA ILE A 179 -9.40 10.07 -22.52
C ILE A 179 -9.68 11.36 -23.29
N TYR A 180 -9.49 12.52 -22.66
CA TYR A 180 -9.72 13.81 -23.30
C TYR A 180 -8.84 14.03 -24.54
N PHE A 181 -7.56 13.65 -24.48
CA PHE A 181 -6.63 13.82 -25.61
C PHE A 181 -6.57 12.58 -26.52
N GLU A 182 -6.39 11.38 -25.96
CA GLU A 182 -6.17 10.15 -26.71
C GLU A 182 -6.79 8.92 -26.02
N PRO A 183 -8.07 8.60 -26.29
CA PRO A 183 -8.75 7.43 -25.72
C PRO A 183 -8.05 6.09 -26.03
N SER A 184 -7.33 6.03 -27.15
CA SER A 184 -6.60 4.85 -27.61
C SER A 184 -5.54 4.36 -26.59
N LEU A 185 -4.95 5.28 -25.82
CA LEU A 185 -3.94 4.98 -24.81
C LEU A 185 -4.48 4.16 -23.64
N ILE A 186 -5.79 4.20 -23.36
CA ILE A 186 -6.40 3.40 -22.29
C ILE A 186 -6.27 1.91 -22.58
N ILE A 187 -6.37 1.49 -23.85
CA ILE A 187 -6.23 0.09 -24.22
C ILE A 187 -4.81 -0.41 -23.92
N LEU A 188 -3.79 0.37 -24.27
CA LEU A 188 -2.39 0.07 -23.96
C LEU A 188 -2.14 0.03 -22.44
N LEU A 189 -2.76 0.94 -21.70
CA LEU A 189 -2.67 0.98 -20.24
C LEU A 189 -3.28 -0.28 -19.60
N VAL A 190 -4.45 -0.72 -20.06
CA VAL A 190 -5.11 -1.93 -19.57
C VAL A 190 -4.26 -3.17 -19.87
N LEU A 191 -3.72 -3.26 -21.09
CA LEU A 191 -2.85 -4.37 -21.50
C LEU A 191 -1.55 -4.44 -20.69
N SER A 192 -1.01 -3.30 -20.26
CA SER A 192 0.24 -3.25 -19.51
C SER A 192 0.08 -3.69 -18.04
N ILE A 193 -1.10 -3.49 -17.47
CA ILE A 193 -1.34 -3.65 -16.03
C ILE A 193 -1.97 -5.00 -15.68
N ILE A 194 -2.91 -5.50 -16.50
CA ILE A 194 -3.65 -6.74 -16.22
C ILE A 194 -2.73 -7.93 -15.91
N PRO A 195 -1.67 -8.22 -16.70
CA PRO A 195 -0.81 -9.37 -16.45
C PRO A 195 -0.08 -9.28 -15.11
N SER A 196 0.44 -8.09 -14.78
CA SER A 196 1.13 -7.83 -13.51
C SER A 196 0.16 -7.97 -12.32
N PHE A 197 -1.07 -7.47 -12.46
CA PHE A 197 -2.11 -7.61 -11.46
C PHE A 197 -2.47 -9.07 -11.16
N ILE A 198 -2.73 -9.88 -12.20
CA ILE A 198 -3.06 -11.30 -12.05
C ILE A 198 -1.93 -12.05 -11.32
N ASN A 199 -0.68 -11.73 -11.69
CA ASN A 199 0.50 -12.31 -11.06
C ASN A 199 0.55 -11.99 -9.56
N GLU A 200 0.35 -10.72 -9.21
CA GLU A 200 0.40 -10.25 -7.82
C GLU A 200 -0.69 -10.90 -6.96
N VAL A 201 -1.92 -10.96 -7.46
CA VAL A 201 -3.04 -11.63 -6.75
C VAL A 201 -2.73 -13.10 -6.49
N LYS A 202 -2.23 -13.81 -7.51
CA LYS A 202 -1.89 -15.24 -7.39
C LYS A 202 -0.80 -15.47 -6.34
N PHE A 203 0.24 -14.65 -6.32
CA PHE A 203 1.33 -14.79 -5.37
C PHE A 203 0.96 -14.39 -3.95
N SER A 204 0.15 -13.35 -3.77
CA SER A 204 -0.40 -13.00 -2.45
C SER A 204 -1.25 -14.14 -1.87
N GLN A 205 -2.10 -14.78 -2.68
CA GLN A 205 -2.86 -15.96 -2.22
C GLN A 205 -1.95 -17.12 -1.81
N GLN A 206 -0.88 -17.38 -2.56
CA GLN A 206 0.10 -18.42 -2.23
C GLN A 206 0.87 -18.09 -0.95
N GLN A 207 1.27 -16.83 -0.76
CA GLN A 207 1.95 -16.36 0.44
C GLN A 207 1.06 -16.49 1.67
N TYR A 208 -0.20 -16.07 1.56
CA TYR A 208 -1.21 -16.22 2.59
C TYR A 208 -1.45 -17.70 2.93
N SER A 209 -1.63 -18.55 1.92
CA SER A 209 -1.82 -19.99 2.12
C SER A 209 -0.63 -20.63 2.84
N LEU A 210 0.61 -20.23 2.50
CA LEU A 210 1.82 -20.71 3.18
C LEU A 210 1.87 -20.23 4.63
N ALA A 211 1.59 -18.94 4.88
CA ALA A 211 1.56 -18.39 6.23
C ALA A 211 0.50 -19.08 7.10
N ARG A 212 -0.68 -19.36 6.52
CA ARG A 212 -1.78 -20.03 7.20
C ARG A 212 -1.45 -21.49 7.51
N SER A 213 -0.87 -22.23 6.57
CA SER A 213 -0.52 -23.64 6.79
C SER A 213 0.56 -23.81 7.87
N TRP A 214 1.45 -22.81 8.03
CA TRP A 214 2.53 -22.80 9.01
C TRP A 214 2.17 -22.21 10.39
N THR A 215 0.88 -22.03 10.69
CA THR A 215 0.45 -21.39 11.96
C THR A 215 0.92 -22.18 13.20
N SER A 216 1.01 -23.50 13.12
CA SER A 216 1.41 -24.35 14.26
C SER A 216 2.93 -24.34 14.45
N GLU A 217 3.68 -24.49 13.36
CA GLU A 217 5.14 -24.47 13.32
C GLU A 217 5.68 -23.11 13.72
N ARG A 218 4.99 -22.03 13.34
CA ARG A 218 5.34 -20.67 13.77
C ARG A 218 5.16 -20.47 15.27
N ARG A 219 4.08 -21.02 15.84
CA ARG A 219 3.90 -21.07 17.30
C ARG A 219 5.03 -21.86 17.96
N GLU A 220 5.42 -23.00 17.39
CA GLU A 220 6.56 -23.78 17.92
C GLU A 220 7.87 -22.98 17.88
N LEU A 221 8.16 -22.28 16.78
CA LEU A 221 9.33 -21.40 16.68
C LEU A 221 9.31 -20.29 17.75
N ASP A 222 8.15 -19.69 18.01
CA ASP A 222 8.00 -18.68 19.06
C ASP A 222 8.20 -19.27 20.46
N TYR A 223 7.69 -20.48 20.72
CA TYR A 223 7.96 -21.21 21.97
C TYR A 223 9.44 -21.55 22.13
N LEU A 224 10.11 -22.04 21.08
CA LEU A 224 11.53 -22.37 21.11
C LEU A 224 12.39 -21.13 21.41
N ARG A 225 12.03 -19.99 20.81
CA ARG A 225 12.66 -18.69 21.13
C ARG A 225 12.42 -18.29 22.57
N PHE A 226 11.19 -18.43 23.06
CA PHE A 226 10.86 -18.12 24.43
C PHE A 226 11.67 -19.00 25.40
N ILE A 227 11.64 -20.33 25.27
CA ILE A 227 12.35 -21.20 26.23
C ILE A 227 13.89 -21.06 26.16
N GLY A 228 14.43 -20.83 24.96
CA GLY A 228 15.87 -20.73 24.73
C GLY A 228 16.48 -19.37 25.12
N ALA A 229 15.67 -18.32 25.21
CA ALA A 229 16.12 -16.95 25.47
C ALA A 229 15.27 -16.23 26.55
N ASN A 230 14.90 -16.95 27.61
CA ASN A 230 14.14 -16.41 28.75
C ASN A 230 14.81 -16.76 30.09
N ASP A 231 14.82 -15.81 31.01
CA ASP A 231 15.42 -15.94 32.35
C ASP A 231 14.73 -17.00 33.21
N LYS A 232 13.41 -17.20 33.03
CA LYS A 232 12.62 -18.20 33.74
C LYS A 232 13.02 -19.64 33.40
N THR A 233 13.22 -19.94 32.12
CA THR A 233 13.52 -21.29 31.62
C THR A 233 15.02 -21.57 31.48
N ALA A 234 15.86 -20.52 31.48
CA ALA A 234 17.30 -20.65 31.29
C ALA A 234 17.99 -21.55 32.34
N LYS A 235 17.49 -21.59 33.58
CA LYS A 235 18.06 -22.43 34.64
C LYS A 235 17.91 -23.92 34.33
N GLU A 236 16.73 -24.34 33.87
CA GLU A 236 16.45 -25.72 33.48
C GLU A 236 17.24 -26.11 32.22
N ILE A 237 17.21 -25.26 31.18
CA ILE A 237 17.94 -25.50 29.93
C ILE A 237 19.44 -25.70 30.20
N LYS A 238 20.04 -24.88 31.06
CA LYS A 238 21.47 -24.99 31.43
C LYS A 238 21.75 -26.21 32.31
N LEU A 239 20.90 -26.48 33.29
CA LEU A 239 21.08 -27.61 34.20
C LEU A 239 21.01 -28.96 33.46
N PHE A 240 20.10 -29.08 32.50
CA PHE A 240 19.89 -30.31 31.72
C PHE A 240 20.69 -30.37 30.40
N GLY A 241 21.46 -29.32 30.06
CA GLY A 241 22.26 -29.29 28.83
C GLY A 241 21.44 -29.30 27.53
N LEU A 242 20.23 -28.72 27.53
CA LEU A 242 19.27 -28.82 26.42
C LEU A 242 19.48 -27.76 25.31
N THR A 243 20.51 -26.92 25.41
CA THR A 243 20.75 -25.81 24.47
C THR A 243 20.81 -26.30 23.03
N ASP A 244 21.62 -27.32 22.74
CA ASP A 244 21.82 -27.81 21.38
C ASP A 244 20.53 -28.42 20.81
N PHE A 245 19.75 -29.12 21.63
CA PHE A 245 18.45 -29.64 21.24
C PHE A 245 17.49 -28.54 20.79
N VAL A 246 17.39 -27.44 21.56
CA VAL A 246 16.52 -26.31 21.22
C VAL A 246 17.02 -25.60 19.96
N VAL A 247 18.34 -25.40 19.84
CA VAL A 247 18.97 -24.77 18.68
C VAL A 247 18.73 -25.60 17.41
N ASP A 248 18.96 -26.91 17.44
CA ASP A 248 18.79 -27.79 16.29
C ASP A 248 17.33 -27.88 15.84
N ARG A 249 16.39 -27.96 16.80
CA ARG A 249 14.96 -27.97 16.50
C ARG A 249 14.53 -26.65 15.84
N PHE A 250 14.94 -25.52 16.42
CA PHE A 250 14.65 -24.19 15.88
C PHE A 250 15.24 -24.01 14.48
N LYS A 251 16.51 -24.40 14.30
CA LYS A 251 17.23 -24.31 13.02
C LYS A 251 16.55 -25.13 11.93
N THR A 252 16.16 -26.37 12.24
CA THR A 252 15.49 -27.26 11.29
C THR A 252 14.17 -26.68 10.80
N LEU A 253 13.30 -26.28 11.72
CA LEU A 253 12.00 -25.67 11.39
C LEU A 253 12.17 -24.34 10.63
N SER A 254 13.10 -23.50 11.07
CA SER A 254 13.38 -22.22 10.42
C SER A 254 13.90 -22.39 8.99
N GLN A 255 14.79 -23.37 8.77
CA GLN A 255 15.35 -23.65 7.46
C GLN A 255 14.30 -24.23 6.50
N GLU A 256 13.40 -25.07 7.01
CA GLU A 256 12.27 -25.59 6.24
C GLU A 256 11.34 -24.46 5.79
N TYR A 257 10.93 -23.58 6.72
CA TYR A 257 10.13 -22.39 6.38
C TYR A 257 10.85 -21.49 5.37
N PHE A 258 12.13 -21.24 5.59
CA PHE A 258 12.96 -20.44 4.67
C PHE A 258 12.98 -21.04 3.27
N ASN A 259 13.16 -22.36 3.13
CA ASN A 259 13.21 -23.01 1.82
C ASN A 259 11.87 -22.93 1.08
N LEU A 260 10.74 -23.07 1.77
CA LEU A 260 9.40 -22.89 1.19
C LEU A 260 9.18 -21.45 0.75
N ASN A 261 9.47 -20.49 1.63
CA ASN A 261 9.32 -19.07 1.34
C ASN A 261 10.28 -18.62 0.22
N LYS A 262 11.52 -19.13 0.19
CA LYS A 262 12.53 -18.86 -0.85
C LYS A 262 12.03 -19.31 -2.22
N LYS A 263 11.50 -20.53 -2.35
CA LYS A 263 10.96 -21.03 -3.63
C LYS A 263 9.83 -20.14 -4.13
N LEU A 264 8.92 -19.75 -3.25
CA LEU A 264 7.80 -18.88 -3.58
C LEU A 264 8.27 -17.47 -3.96
N ALA A 265 9.17 -16.88 -3.17
CA ALA A 265 9.73 -15.55 -3.39
C ALA A 265 10.52 -15.47 -4.71
N ILE A 266 11.39 -16.45 -5.00
CA ILE A 266 12.13 -16.48 -6.28
C ILE A 266 11.16 -16.55 -7.46
N LYS A 267 10.16 -17.43 -7.39
CA LYS A 267 9.16 -17.56 -8.45
C LYS A 267 8.36 -16.27 -8.66
N ARG A 268 7.97 -15.60 -7.56
CA ARG A 268 7.31 -14.29 -7.57
C ARG A 268 8.19 -13.24 -8.23
N SER A 269 9.46 -13.17 -7.85
CA SER A 269 10.40 -12.20 -8.41
C SER A 269 10.65 -12.42 -9.89
N VAL A 270 10.86 -13.67 -10.35
CA VAL A 270 11.10 -13.95 -11.78
C VAL A 270 9.87 -13.60 -12.62
N LEU A 271 8.68 -14.07 -12.24
CA LEU A 271 7.45 -13.76 -12.98
C LEU A 271 7.09 -12.27 -12.88
N GLY A 272 7.25 -11.66 -11.71
CA GLY A 272 7.04 -10.23 -11.51
C GLY A 272 7.96 -9.38 -12.40
N SER A 273 9.25 -9.74 -12.49
CA SER A 273 10.19 -9.06 -13.39
C SER A 273 9.79 -9.20 -14.86
N LEU A 274 9.34 -10.37 -15.31
CA LEU A 274 8.86 -10.56 -16.68
C LEU A 274 7.64 -9.68 -16.99
N PHE A 275 6.66 -9.61 -16.08
CA PHE A 275 5.50 -8.74 -16.26
C PHE A 275 5.85 -7.25 -16.15
N ASN A 276 6.85 -6.88 -15.33
CA ASN A 276 7.36 -5.51 -15.30
C ASN A 276 8.04 -5.12 -16.62
N ILE A 277 8.76 -6.04 -17.27
CA ILE A 277 9.32 -5.80 -18.61
C ILE A 277 8.19 -5.55 -19.62
N LEU A 278 7.11 -6.34 -19.58
CA LEU A 278 5.93 -6.09 -20.44
C LEU A 278 5.29 -4.73 -20.16
N GLY A 279 5.22 -4.32 -18.89
CA GLY A 279 4.77 -2.98 -18.49
C GLY A 279 5.64 -1.88 -19.11
N SER A 280 6.97 -2.01 -19.01
CA SER A 280 7.93 -1.07 -19.61
C SER A 280 7.84 -1.03 -21.14
N LEU A 281 7.70 -2.19 -21.80
CA LEU A 281 7.49 -2.27 -23.25
C LEU A 281 6.19 -1.55 -23.66
N SER A 282 5.13 -1.70 -22.86
CA SER A 282 3.86 -1.01 -23.11
C SER A 282 3.98 0.49 -22.93
N TYR A 283 4.73 0.97 -21.93
CA TYR A 283 5.05 2.39 -21.77
C TYR A 283 5.78 2.95 -22.98
N TYR A 284 6.83 2.28 -23.45
CA TYR A 284 7.56 2.74 -24.64
C TYR A 284 6.75 2.58 -25.92
N GLY A 285 5.87 1.58 -26.02
CA GLY A 285 4.91 1.46 -27.11
C GLY A 285 3.92 2.63 -27.15
N ALA A 286 3.37 3.01 -26.00
CA ALA A 286 2.55 4.21 -25.87
C ALA A 286 3.34 5.49 -26.20
N TYR A 287 4.59 5.58 -25.76
CA TYR A 287 5.46 6.71 -26.05
C TYR A 287 5.74 6.87 -27.56
N ILE A 288 6.06 5.77 -28.25
CA ILE A 288 6.23 5.76 -29.72
C ILE A 288 4.92 6.16 -30.42
N PHE A 289 3.78 5.64 -29.95
CA PHE A 289 2.48 6.01 -30.49
C PHE A 289 2.18 7.51 -30.33
N ILE A 290 2.45 8.09 -29.16
CA ILE A 290 2.29 9.53 -28.91
C ILE A 290 3.23 10.33 -29.82
N ILE A 291 4.49 9.92 -29.98
CA ILE A 291 5.43 10.56 -30.91
C ILE A 291 4.88 10.57 -32.34
N TYR A 292 4.35 9.44 -32.82
CA TYR A 292 3.74 9.37 -34.14
C TYR A 292 2.55 10.34 -34.29
N ARG A 293 1.75 10.54 -33.24
CA ARG A 293 0.65 11.50 -33.22
C ARG A 293 1.12 12.96 -33.25
N VAL A 294 2.24 13.29 -32.60
CA VAL A 294 2.89 14.60 -32.72
C VAL A 294 3.42 14.82 -34.14
N LEU A 295 4.14 13.84 -34.70
CA LEU A 295 4.71 13.94 -36.04
C LEU A 295 3.65 14.04 -37.14
N SER A 296 2.46 13.49 -36.92
CA SER A 296 1.30 13.66 -37.83
C SER A 296 0.54 14.97 -37.63
N GLY A 297 0.98 15.83 -36.70
CA GLY A 297 0.40 17.15 -36.45
C GLY A 297 -0.95 17.13 -35.74
N VAL A 298 -1.36 15.98 -35.17
CA VAL A 298 -2.67 15.85 -34.52
C VAL A 298 -2.66 16.36 -33.08
N ILE A 299 -1.50 16.29 -32.42
CA ILE A 299 -1.30 16.74 -31.05
C ILE A 299 -0.04 17.62 -30.94
N THR A 300 0.00 18.52 -29.97
CA THR A 300 1.15 19.42 -29.73
C THR A 300 2.30 18.73 -28.99
N LEU A 301 3.47 19.37 -28.98
CA LEU A 301 4.61 18.87 -28.19
C LEU A 301 4.32 18.93 -26.68
N GLY A 302 3.59 19.95 -26.21
CA GLY A 302 3.12 19.99 -24.82
C GLY A 302 2.17 18.84 -24.50
N GLU A 303 1.26 18.47 -25.41
CA GLU A 303 0.38 17.31 -25.24
C GLU A 303 1.14 15.99 -25.14
N LEU A 304 2.25 15.83 -25.86
CA LEU A 304 3.14 14.68 -25.68
C LEU A 304 3.68 14.60 -24.26
N THR A 305 4.13 15.73 -23.69
CA THR A 305 4.66 15.73 -22.31
C THR A 305 3.57 15.41 -21.28
N PHE A 306 2.35 15.94 -21.48
CA PHE A 306 1.20 15.61 -20.64
C PHE A 306 0.82 14.15 -20.74
N LEU A 307 0.68 13.59 -21.95
CA LEU A 307 0.23 12.21 -22.16
C LEU A 307 1.27 11.19 -21.68
N SER A 308 2.54 11.39 -22.01
CA SER A 308 3.63 10.51 -21.56
C SER A 308 3.80 10.55 -20.03
N GLY A 309 3.76 11.74 -19.44
CA GLY A 309 3.80 11.93 -17.99
C GLY A 309 2.60 11.31 -17.29
N SER A 310 1.39 11.52 -17.82
CA SER A 310 0.15 10.97 -17.28
C SER A 310 0.12 9.45 -17.35
N PHE A 311 0.51 8.87 -18.48
CA PHE A 311 0.57 7.41 -18.66
C PHE A 311 1.56 6.76 -17.67
N ASN A 312 2.76 7.33 -17.50
CA ASN A 312 3.75 6.82 -16.55
C ASN A 312 3.22 6.88 -15.11
N ARG A 313 2.63 8.01 -14.71
CA ARG A 313 2.04 8.17 -13.36
C ARG A 313 0.87 7.19 -13.14
N LEU A 314 -0.01 7.02 -14.11
CA LEU A 314 -1.11 6.06 -14.03
C LEU A 314 -0.60 4.63 -13.85
N MET A 315 0.40 4.22 -14.64
CA MET A 315 0.99 2.89 -14.54
C MET A 315 1.57 2.64 -13.14
N ARG A 316 2.34 3.59 -12.59
CA ARG A 316 2.89 3.49 -11.24
C ARG A 316 1.81 3.48 -10.16
N ASN A 317 0.85 4.42 -10.22
CA ASN A 317 -0.23 4.51 -9.24
C ASN A 317 -1.08 3.25 -9.20
N LEU A 318 -1.37 2.63 -10.35
CA LEU A 318 -2.13 1.39 -10.42
C LEU A 318 -1.33 0.19 -9.87
N GLN A 319 -0.03 0.09 -10.17
CA GLN A 319 0.84 -0.92 -9.56
C GLN A 319 0.90 -0.79 -8.03
N ASP A 320 1.06 0.44 -7.53
CA ASP A 320 1.06 0.73 -6.09
C ASP A 320 -0.30 0.44 -5.44
N PHE A 321 -1.40 0.80 -6.11
CA PHE A 321 -2.75 0.55 -5.63
C PHE A 321 -2.98 -0.95 -5.41
N PHE A 322 -2.60 -1.78 -6.39
CA PHE A 322 -2.78 -3.23 -6.31
C PHE A 322 -1.87 -3.91 -5.29
N SER A 323 -0.60 -3.52 -5.21
CA SER A 323 0.33 -4.07 -4.21
C SER A 323 -0.08 -3.75 -2.77
N LYS A 324 -0.72 -2.60 -2.55
CA LYS A 324 -1.29 -2.23 -1.25
C LYS A 324 -2.62 -2.92 -0.97
N PHE A 325 -3.47 -3.11 -1.98
CA PHE A 325 -4.75 -3.81 -1.82
C PHE A 325 -4.56 -5.26 -1.38
N THR A 326 -3.57 -5.97 -1.94
CA THR A 326 -3.27 -7.34 -1.53
C THR A 326 -2.80 -7.43 -0.07
N ARG A 327 -2.03 -6.45 0.42
CA ARG A 327 -1.61 -6.35 1.83
C ARG A 327 -2.75 -6.08 2.82
N ILE A 328 -3.82 -5.39 2.39
CA ILE A 328 -4.98 -5.13 3.26
C ILE A 328 -5.89 -6.37 3.37
N SER A 329 -5.83 -7.27 2.37
CA SER A 329 -6.60 -8.51 2.35
C SER A 329 -5.94 -9.70 3.06
N GLU A 330 -4.67 -9.57 3.47
CA GLU A 330 -3.88 -10.54 4.26
C GLU A 330 -4.05 -10.34 5.77
#